data_AF-A0A7C5DIT5-F1
#
_entry.id   AF-A0A7C5DIT5-F1
#
_cell.length_a   1.000
_cell.length_b   1.000
_cell.length_c   1.000
_cell.angle_alpha   90.00
_cell.angle_beta   90.00
_cell.angle_gamma   90.00
#
_symmetry.space_group_name_H-M   'P 1'
#
loop_
_entity.id
_entity.type
_entity.pdbx_description
1 polymer ?
#
loop_
_entity_poly.entity_id
_entity_poly.type
_entity_poly.pdbx_seq_one_letter_code
_entity_poly.pdbx_strand_id
1 'polypeptide(L)' 'MNFKILKESFLVDKTKRILIKIPSDELMYFGYFIEGFEGWCNYTTPDKNESVLQVDIAPDFVEEFGIMLQFMRDWEL' A
#
# COMPACT_ATOMS: atom_id res chain seq x y z
N MET A 1 -6.66 -3.44 -10.18
CA MET A 1 -5.27 -3.94 -9.96
C MET A 1 -5.28 -5.23 -9.16
N ASN A 2 -4.38 -6.16 -9.47
CA ASN A 2 -4.39 -7.52 -8.90
C ASN A 2 -3.39 -7.69 -7.75
N PHE A 3 -3.64 -7.02 -6.62
CA PHE A 3 -2.81 -7.13 -5.42
C PHE A 3 -3.48 -7.94 -4.29
N LYS A 4 -2.67 -8.52 -3.42
CA LYS A 4 -3.11 -9.27 -2.22
C LYS A 4 -2.52 -8.67 -0.95
N ILE A 5 -3.37 -8.38 0.03
CA ILE A 5 -2.92 -8.02 1.38
C ILE A 5 -2.44 -9.30 2.07
N LEU A 6 -1.16 -9.32 2.46
CA LEU A 6 -0.52 -10.45 3.14
C LEU A 6 -0.66 -10.34 4.66
N LYS A 7 -0.52 -9.12 5.19
CA LYS A 7 -0.51 -8.85 6.63
C LYS A 7 -0.95 -7.42 6.91
N GLU A 8 -1.65 -7.24 8.01
CA GLU A 8 -1.98 -5.94 8.60
C GLU A 8 -1.59 -5.93 10.08
N SER A 9 -1.08 -4.80 10.55
CA SER A 9 -0.75 -4.59 11.96
C SER A 9 -0.75 -3.11 12.31
N PHE A 10 -1.10 -2.78 13.54
CA PHE A 10 -0.87 -1.44 14.10
C PHE A 10 0.46 -1.42 14.83
N LEU A 11 1.24 -0.36 14.61
CA LEU A 11 2.48 -0.08 15.32
C LEU A 11 2.19 0.68 16.64
N VAL A 12 3.22 0.87 17.46
CA VAL A 12 3.09 1.49 18.80
C VAL A 12 2.59 2.94 18.72
N ASP A 13 2.89 3.63 17.64
CA ASP A 13 2.47 5.00 17.33
C ASP A 13 1.08 5.09 16.66
N LYS A 14 0.35 3.97 16.58
CA LYS A 14 -0.94 3.80 15.88
C LYS A 14 -0.84 3.84 14.35
N THR A 15 0.35 3.93 13.77
CA THR A 15 0.54 3.79 12.32
C THR A 15 0.05 2.41 11.89
N LYS A 16 -0.75 2.35 10.82
CA LYS A 16 -1.21 1.08 10.25
C LYS A 16 -0.21 0.60 9.21
N ARG A 17 0.47 -0.51 9.50
CA ARG A 17 1.35 -1.20 8.56
C ARG A 17 0.57 -2.27 7.80
N ILE A 18 0.67 -2.23 6.48
CA ILE A 18 0.16 -3.27 5.59
C ILE A 18 1.28 -3.82 4.70
N LEU A 19 1.29 -5.13 4.49
CA LEU A 19 2.14 -5.80 3.52
C LEU A 19 1.28 -6.22 2.34
N ILE A 20 1.61 -5.73 1.16
CA ILE A 20 0.86 -5.94 -0.08
C ILE A 20 1.75 -6.73 -1.04
N LYS A 21 1.33 -7.92 -1.45
CA LYS A 21 1.90 -8.62 -2.60
C LYS A 21 1.27 -8.05 -3.86
N ILE A 22 2.09 -7.60 -4.79
CA ILE A 22 1.64 -7.09 -6.08
C ILE A 22 2.47 -7.71 -7.21
N PRO A 23 1.89 -8.02 -8.38
CA PRO A 23 2.65 -8.44 -9.55
C PRO A 23 3.77 -7.43 -9.88
N SER A 24 4.93 -7.93 -10.32
CA SER A 24 6.12 -7.10 -10.55
C SER A 24 5.90 -6.04 -11.64
N ASP A 25 5.07 -6.35 -12.62
CA ASP A 25 4.64 -5.47 -13.71
C ASP A 25 3.69 -4.37 -13.24
N GLU A 26 2.94 -4.59 -12.15
CA GLU A 26 2.05 -3.60 -11.53
C GLU A 26 2.74 -2.78 -10.40
N LEU A 27 3.85 -3.26 -9.84
CA LEU A 27 4.55 -2.66 -8.69
C LEU A 27 4.91 -1.19 -8.91
N MET A 28 5.46 -0.86 -10.09
CA MET A 28 5.85 0.52 -10.42
C MET A 28 4.64 1.45 -10.46
N TYR A 29 3.54 1.02 -11.10
CA TYR A 29 2.32 1.81 -11.19
C TYR A 29 1.69 2.03 -9.82
N PHE A 30 1.66 0.99 -8.99
CA PHE A 30 1.15 1.10 -7.63
C PHE A 30 1.98 2.04 -6.76
N GLY A 31 3.31 1.99 -6.88
CA GLY A 31 4.22 2.95 -6.24
C GLY A 31 3.92 4.38 -6.68
N TYR A 32 3.76 4.60 -8.00
CA TYR A 32 3.40 5.91 -8.56
C TYR A 32 2.07 6.45 -8.02
N PHE A 33 1.05 5.60 -7.88
CA PHE A 33 -0.22 6.01 -7.26
C PHE A 33 -0.02 6.43 -5.81
N ILE A 34 0.73 5.66 -5.01
CA ILE A 34 0.99 5.97 -3.61
C ILE A 34 1.76 7.28 -3.45
N GLU A 35 2.73 7.57 -4.32
CA GLU A 35 3.46 8.85 -4.31
C GLU A 35 2.54 10.06 -4.49
N GLY A 36 1.40 9.90 -5.16
CA GLY A 36 0.38 10.94 -5.30
C GLY A 36 -0.34 11.29 -3.99
N PHE A 37 -0.22 10.45 -2.95
CA PHE A 37 -0.84 10.66 -1.63
C PHE A 37 0.21 11.04 -0.58
N GLU A 38 1.12 11.97 -0.92
CA GLU A 38 2.16 12.46 -0.02
C GLU A 38 1.55 12.90 1.34
N GLY A 39 2.16 12.41 2.42
CA GLY A 39 1.72 12.68 3.80
C GLY A 39 0.68 11.69 4.36
N TRP A 40 0.02 10.87 3.53
CA TRP A 40 -0.91 9.84 4.02
C TRP A 40 -0.18 8.60 4.51
N CYS A 41 0.89 8.23 3.79
CA CYS A 41 1.66 7.03 4.10
C CYS A 41 3.10 7.14 3.60
N ASN A 42 3.94 6.27 4.13
CA ASN A 42 5.25 5.95 3.55
C ASN A 42 5.20 4.53 2.98
N TYR A 43 5.96 4.26 1.94
CA TYR A 43 6.06 2.91 1.38
C TYR A 43 7.52 2.51 1.12
N THR A 44 7.77 1.20 1.15
CA THR A 44 9.09 0.62 0.86
C THR A 44 8.95 -0.82 0.38
N THR A 45 9.99 -1.35 -0.27
CA THR A 45 10.11 -2.76 -0.64
C THR A 45 11.08 -3.45 0.32
N PRO A 46 10.59 -4.18 1.34
CA PRO A 46 11.44 -4.75 2.38
C PRO A 46 12.42 -5.83 1.86
N ASP A 47 12.09 -6.51 0.75
CA ASP A 47 12.99 -7.40 0.03
C ASP A 47 12.95 -7.07 -1.47
N LYS A 48 14.11 -6.79 -2.07
CA LYS A 48 14.23 -6.46 -3.50
C LYS A 48 13.95 -7.64 -4.43
N ASN A 49 14.00 -8.86 -3.92
CA ASN A 49 13.74 -10.08 -4.69
C ASN A 49 12.25 -10.46 -4.66
N GLU A 50 11.46 -9.79 -3.81
CA GLU A 50 10.03 -10.03 -3.67
C GLU A 50 9.23 -8.81 -4.09
N SER A 51 8.19 -9.03 -4.89
CA SER A 51 7.21 -8.01 -5.26
C SER A 51 6.23 -7.74 -4.11
N VAL A 52 6.77 -7.34 -2.95
CA VAL A 52 6.04 -7.02 -1.74
C VAL A 52 6.29 -5.57 -1.39
N LEU A 53 5.21 -4.82 -1.20
CA LEU A 53 5.23 -3.46 -0.71
C LEU A 53 4.84 -3.44 0.76
N GLN A 54 5.65 -2.80 1.58
CA GLN A 54 5.23 -2.38 2.90
C GLN A 54 4.72 -0.95 2.80
N VAL A 55 3.51 -0.70 3.31
CA VAL A 55 2.94 0.64 3.41
C VAL A 55 2.62 0.93 4.87
N ASP A 56 3.14 2.04 5.37
CA ASP A 56 2.94 2.55 6.71
C ASP A 56 2.05 3.80 6.63
N ILE A 57 0.79 3.63 7.02
CA ILE A 57 -0.28 4.63 6.88
C ILE A 57 -0.41 5.41 8.18
N ALA A 58 -0.39 6.73 8.09
CA ALA A 58 -0.57 7.60 9.24
C ALA A 58 -1.98 7.39 9.84
N PRO A 59 -2.14 7.49 11.19
CA PRO A 59 -3.38 7.13 11.86
C PRO A 59 -4.62 7.87 11.33
N ASP A 60 -4.44 9.13 10.95
CA ASP A 60 -5.53 10.02 10.51
C ASP A 60 -5.97 9.75 9.06
N PHE A 61 -5.28 8.88 8.32
CA PHE A 61 -5.55 8.60 6.91
C PHE A 61 -5.90 7.12 6.63
N VAL A 62 -6.12 6.31 7.68
CA VAL A 62 -6.37 4.87 7.53
C VAL A 62 -7.64 4.58 6.72
N GLU A 63 -8.68 5.38 6.90
CA GLU A 63 -9.96 5.20 6.21
C GLU A 63 -9.85 5.62 4.74
N GLU A 64 -9.27 6.78 4.48
CA GLU A 64 -9.03 7.34 3.16
C GLU A 64 -8.12 6.44 2.33
N PHE A 65 -7.06 5.91 2.94
CA PHE A 65 -6.18 4.94 2.30
C PHE A 65 -6.93 3.64 1.97
N GLY A 66 -7.85 3.21 2.83
CA GLY A 66 -8.72 2.06 2.58
C GLY A 66 -9.63 2.25 1.36
N ILE A 67 -10.23 3.43 1.22
CA ILE A 67 -11.04 3.81 0.05
C ILE A 67 -10.19 3.80 -1.22
N MET A 68 -8.98 4.37 -1.15
CA MET A 68 -8.04 4.38 -2.27
C MET A 68 -7.64 2.95 -2.69
N LEU A 69 -7.32 2.06 -1.73
CA LEU A 69 -7.04 0.65 -2.03
C LEU A 69 -8.22 -0.06 -2.68
N GLN A 70 -9.44 0.19 -2.21
CA GLN A 70 -10.64 -0.39 -2.79
C GLN A 70 -10.83 0.08 -4.23
N PHE A 71 -10.69 1.39 -4.48
CA PHE A 71 -10.71 1.94 -5.82
C PHE A 71 -9.64 1.32 -6.73
N MET A 72 -8.39 1.16 -6.25
CA MET A 72 -7.34 0.50 -7.04
C MET A 72 -7.65 -0.97 -7.34
N ARG A 73 -8.34 -1.67 -6.44
CA ARG A 73 -8.77 -3.06 -6.67
C ARG A 73 -9.83 -3.13 -7.76
N ASP A 74 -10.81 -2.22 -7.70
CA ASP A 74 -11.94 -2.15 -8.62
C ASP A 74 -11.58 -1.50 -9.96
N TRP A 75 -10.41 -0.84 -10.05
CA TRP A 75 -9.87 -0.31 -11.29
C TRP A 75 -9.51 -1.46 -12.25
N GLU A 76 -10.44 -1.75 -13.14
CA GLU A 76 -10.24 -2.50 -14.38
C GLU A 76 -9.76 -1.52 -15.47
N LEU A 77 -8.54 -1.71 -15.95
CA LEU A 77 -8.02 -1.04 -17.16
C LEU A 77 -8.33 -1.88 -18.40
#